data_AF-A0A0D0DM32-F1
#
_entry.id   AF-A0A0D0DM32-F1
#
_cell.length_a   1.000
_cell.length_b   1.000
_cell.length_c   1.000
_cell.angle_alpha   90.00
_cell.angle_beta   90.00
_cell.angle_gamma   90.00
#
_symmetry.space_group_name_H-M   'P 1'
#
loop_
_entity.id
_entity.type
_entity.pdbx_description
1 polymer ?
#
loop_
_entity_poly.entity_id
_entity_poly.type
_entity_poly.pdbx_seq_one_letter_code
_entity_poly.pdbx_strand_id
1 'polypeptide(L)'
;ARWTPAKVTALVDYLHDHCAECSEAGNFKETTYNTATTALRPLYNGIGAIKTGKMVGSKWATLKATYNAIESYHSQSGVHWGNDCGANIQGEDAAALWTQYLE
;
A
#
# COMPACT_ATOMS: atom_id res chain seq x y z
N ALA A 1 5.68 -13.67 5.16
CA ALA A 1 6.14 -13.79 3.76
C ALA A 1 6.66 -12.45 3.24
N ARG A 2 7.91 -12.35 2.79
CA ARG A 2 8.53 -11.06 2.39
C ARG A 2 7.80 -10.42 1.20
N TRP A 3 7.55 -9.12 1.26
CA TRP A 3 7.06 -8.31 0.15
C TRP A 3 8.24 -7.51 -0.39
N THR A 4 8.65 -7.79 -1.63
CA THR A 4 9.72 -7.04 -2.29
C THR A 4 9.13 -5.80 -2.96
N PRO A 5 9.92 -4.73 -3.19
CA PRO A 5 9.46 -3.55 -3.91
C PRO A 5 8.77 -3.91 -5.23
N ALA A 6 9.40 -4.76 -6.06
CA ALA A 6 8.81 -5.22 -7.32
C ALA A 6 7.43 -5.87 -7.17
N LYS A 7 7.20 -6.66 -6.10
CA LYS A 7 5.88 -7.27 -5.83
C LYS A 7 4.85 -6.25 -5.34
N VAL A 8 5.30 -5.22 -4.63
CA VAL A 8 4.41 -4.14 -4.18
C VAL A 8 4.01 -3.28 -5.37
N THR A 9 4.97 -2.88 -6.21
CA THR A 9 4.73 -2.14 -7.45
C THR A 9 3.76 -2.91 -8.36
N ALA A 10 4.05 -4.17 -8.68
CA ALA A 10 3.15 -4.98 -9.51
C ALA A 10 1.75 -5.17 -8.92
N LEU A 11 1.62 -5.18 -7.58
CA LEU A 11 0.30 -5.21 -6.95
C LEU A 11 -0.45 -3.89 -7.14
N VAL A 12 0.23 -2.76 -6.91
CA VAL A 12 -0.37 -1.42 -7.06
C VAL A 12 -0.75 -1.17 -8.51
N ASP A 13 0.12 -1.48 -9.47
CA ASP A 13 -0.15 -1.35 -10.90
C ASP A 13 -1.37 -2.18 -11.30
N TYR A 14 -1.40 -3.45 -10.88
CA TYR A 14 -2.54 -4.33 -11.16
C TYR A 14 -3.85 -3.76 -10.61
N LEU A 15 -3.88 -3.29 -9.35
CA LEU A 15 -5.08 -2.75 -8.73
C LEU A 15 -5.49 -1.41 -9.34
N HIS A 16 -4.53 -0.60 -9.77
CA HIS A 16 -4.77 0.64 -10.50
C HIS A 16 -5.45 0.38 -11.84
N ASP A 17 -4.97 -0.61 -12.61
CA ASP A 17 -5.57 -1.01 -13.89
C ASP A 17 -7.00 -1.59 -13.72
N HIS A 18 -7.31 -2.14 -12.54
CA HIS A 18 -8.63 -2.67 -12.20
C HIS A 18 -9.40 -1.73 -11.25
N CYS A 19 -9.09 -0.42 -11.23
CA CYS A 19 -9.69 0.53 -10.29
C CYS A 19 -11.22 0.62 -10.42
N ALA A 20 -11.79 0.31 -11.59
CA ALA A 20 -13.23 0.24 -11.82
C ALA A 20 -13.93 -0.86 -11.00
N GLU A 21 -13.20 -1.88 -10.52
CA GLU A 21 -13.71 -2.93 -9.63
C GLU A 21 -13.67 -2.55 -8.14
N CYS A 22 -13.07 -1.40 -7.83
CA CYS A 22 -12.92 -0.91 -6.47
C CYS A 22 -14.28 -0.46 -5.91
N SER A 23 -14.52 -0.74 -4.64
CA SER A 23 -15.68 -0.22 -3.92
C SER A 23 -15.45 1.23 -3.49
N GLU A 24 -16.53 1.91 -3.11
CA GLU A 24 -16.47 3.28 -2.56
C GLU A 24 -15.53 3.40 -1.34
N ALA A 25 -15.35 2.31 -0.58
CA ALA A 25 -14.42 2.25 0.56
C ALA A 25 -12.95 1.99 0.17
N GLY A 26 -12.61 2.01 -1.12
CA GLY A 26 -11.26 1.75 -1.62
C GLY A 26 -10.83 0.28 -1.50
N ASN A 27 -11.77 -0.66 -1.43
CA ASN A 27 -11.48 -2.10 -1.30
C ASN A 27 -11.88 -2.86 -2.56
N PHE A 28 -11.18 -3.96 -2.84
CA PHE A 28 -11.51 -4.86 -3.94
C PHE A 28 -12.16 -6.14 -3.45
N LYS A 29 -12.86 -6.82 -4.36
CA LYS A 29 -13.45 -8.14 -4.10
C LYS A 29 -12.35 -9.20 -3.97
N GLU A 30 -12.67 -10.30 -3.28
CA GLU A 30 -11.74 -11.43 -3.15
C GLU A 30 -11.29 -11.98 -4.51
N THR A 31 -12.19 -11.99 -5.50
CA THR A 31 -11.89 -12.37 -6.88
C THR A 31 -10.75 -11.55 -7.47
N THR A 32 -10.77 -10.22 -7.31
CA THR A 32 -9.73 -9.32 -7.80
C THR A 32 -8.39 -9.60 -7.12
N TYR A 33 -8.38 -9.82 -5.81
CA TYR A 33 -7.15 -10.20 -5.08
C TYR A 33 -6.61 -11.57 -5.50
N ASN A 34 -7.49 -12.53 -5.76
CA ASN A 34 -7.09 -13.84 -6.26
C ASN A 34 -6.47 -13.72 -7.66
N THR A 35 -7.06 -12.94 -8.56
CA THR A 35 -6.50 -12.71 -9.90
C THR A 35 -5.16 -11.97 -9.85
N ALA A 36 -5.02 -11.00 -8.94
CA ALA A 36 -3.74 -10.31 -8.70
C ALA A 36 -2.61 -11.28 -8.32
N THR A 37 -2.90 -12.42 -7.69
CA THR A 37 -1.85 -13.43 -7.41
C THR A 37 -1.19 -13.97 -8.68
N THR A 38 -1.92 -14.01 -9.79
CA THR A 38 -1.41 -14.43 -11.10
C THR A 38 -0.42 -13.41 -11.65
N ALA A 39 -0.71 -12.12 -11.52
CA ALA A 39 0.23 -11.05 -11.88
C ALA A 39 1.50 -11.05 -11.02
N LEU A 40 1.40 -11.47 -9.76
CA LEU A 40 2.55 -11.57 -8.84
C LEU A 40 3.37 -12.85 -9.00
N ARG A 41 2.84 -13.89 -9.67
CA ARG A 41 3.48 -15.20 -9.78
C ARG A 41 4.83 -15.17 -10.50
N PRO A 42 5.01 -14.44 -11.63
CA PRO A 42 6.32 -14.32 -12.29
C PRO A 42 7.42 -13.73 -11.40
N LEU A 43 7.05 -12.95 -10.37
CA LEU A 43 8.00 -12.33 -9.43
C LEU A 43 8.39 -13.28 -8.27
N TYR A 44 7.93 -14.53 -8.28
CA TYR A 44 8.33 -15.53 -7.31
C TYR A 44 9.75 -16.04 -7.61
N ASN A 45 10.67 -15.81 -6.67
CA ASN A 45 12.09 -16.14 -6.82
C ASN A 45 12.49 -17.45 -6.12
N GLY A 46 11.53 -18.34 -5.84
CA GLY A 46 11.79 -19.60 -5.13
C GLY A 46 11.96 -19.49 -3.61
N ILE A 47 11.97 -18.27 -3.04
CA ILE A 47 12.18 -18.06 -1.60
C ILE A 47 10.89 -17.62 -0.92
N GLY A 48 10.50 -18.38 0.11
CA GLY A 48 9.32 -18.11 0.93
C GLY A 48 8.01 -18.57 0.28
N ALA A 49 6.88 -18.10 0.80
CA ALA A 49 5.56 -18.51 0.31
C ALA A 49 5.12 -17.75 -0.95
N ILE A 50 4.50 -18.48 -1.88
CA ILE A 50 3.72 -17.90 -2.99
C ILE A 50 2.57 -17.08 -2.38
N LYS A 51 2.29 -15.91 -2.95
CA LYS A 51 1.24 -15.02 -2.44
C LYS A 51 -0.14 -15.61 -2.77
N THR A 52 -1.00 -15.67 -1.76
CA THR A 52 -2.41 -16.01 -1.89
C THR A 52 -3.27 -14.75 -1.93
N GLY A 53 -4.52 -14.83 -2.40
CA GLY A 53 -5.41 -13.67 -2.44
C GLY A 53 -5.62 -13.04 -1.06
N LYS A 54 -5.70 -13.86 0.00
CA LYS A 54 -5.74 -13.36 1.38
C LYS A 54 -4.50 -12.53 1.74
N MET A 55 -3.30 -13.00 1.38
CA MET A 55 -2.06 -12.23 1.62
C MET A 55 -2.03 -10.92 0.83
N VAL A 56 -2.54 -10.94 -0.41
CA VAL A 56 -2.67 -9.75 -1.26
C VAL A 56 -3.63 -8.74 -0.63
N GLY A 57 -4.82 -9.18 -0.23
CA GLY A 57 -5.82 -8.33 0.41
C GLY A 57 -5.32 -7.70 1.71
N SER A 58 -4.64 -8.47 2.57
CA SER A 58 -4.01 -7.92 3.78
C SER A 58 -2.94 -6.87 3.45
N LYS A 59 -2.13 -7.09 2.40
CA LYS A 59 -1.12 -6.12 2.00
C LYS A 59 -1.75 -4.83 1.44
N TRP A 60 -2.80 -4.95 0.63
CA TRP A 60 -3.55 -3.79 0.14
C TRP A 60 -4.15 -2.98 1.30
N ALA A 61 -4.75 -3.63 2.29
CA ALA A 61 -5.30 -2.95 3.46
C ALA A 61 -4.25 -2.09 4.17
N THR A 62 -3.03 -2.61 4.37
CA THR A 62 -1.92 -1.84 4.94
C THR A 62 -1.51 -0.66 4.04
N LEU A 63 -1.34 -0.89 2.73
CA LEU A 63 -0.95 0.17 1.78
C LEU A 63 -1.97 1.29 1.74
N LYS A 64 -3.27 0.94 1.70
CA LYS A 64 -4.37 1.89 1.71
C LYS A 64 -4.42 2.70 3.00
N ALA A 65 -4.23 2.06 4.15
CA ALA A 65 -4.19 2.77 5.44
C ALA A 65 -3.05 3.80 5.45
N THR A 66 -1.85 3.42 5.00
CA THR A 66 -0.72 4.36 4.87
C THR A 66 -1.02 5.49 3.88
N TYR A 67 -1.59 5.19 2.71
CA TYR A 67 -1.96 6.21 1.73
C TYR A 67 -2.98 7.21 2.31
N ASN A 68 -4.03 6.71 2.97
CA ASN A 68 -5.04 7.56 3.59
C ASN A 68 -4.44 8.44 4.71
N ALA A 69 -3.47 7.92 5.48
CA ALA A 69 -2.76 8.70 6.48
C ALA A 69 -1.94 9.84 5.85
N ILE A 70 -1.27 9.57 4.72
CA ILE A 70 -0.53 10.58 3.95
C ILE A 70 -1.48 11.65 3.40
N GLU A 71 -2.58 11.25 2.77
CA GLU A 71 -3.58 12.18 2.22
C GLU A 71 -4.22 13.03 3.31
N SER A 72 -4.53 12.42 4.46
CA SER A 72 -5.05 13.13 5.64
C SER A 72 -4.05 14.15 6.16
N TYR A 73 -2.76 13.78 6.28
CA TYR A 73 -1.70 14.71 6.63
C TYR A 73 -1.62 15.86 5.62
N HIS A 74 -1.56 15.54 4.32
CA HIS A 74 -1.48 16.53 3.24
C HIS A 74 -2.66 17.51 3.22
N SER A 75 -3.84 17.09 3.65
CA SER A 75 -5.01 17.97 3.75
C SER A 75 -4.94 19.00 4.89
N GLN A 76 -3.98 18.89 5.80
CA GLN A 76 -3.82 19.82 6.92
C GLN A 76 -3.20 21.14 6.45
N SER A 77 -3.68 22.26 7.00
CA SER A 77 -3.12 23.58 6.67
C SER A 77 -1.72 23.74 7.28
N GLY A 78 -0.77 24.25 6.49
CA GLY A 78 0.57 24.60 6.96
C GLY A 78 1.59 23.46 6.97
N VAL A 79 1.23 22.25 6.52
CA VAL A 79 2.19 21.17 6.31
C VAL A 79 2.70 21.14 4.87
N HIS A 80 3.95 20.74 4.68
CA HIS A 80 4.56 20.58 3.35
C HIS A 80 4.75 19.09 3.06
N TRP A 81 4.17 18.60 1.96
CA TRP A 81 4.45 17.27 1.41
C TRP A 81 5.02 17.44 -0.01
N GLY A 82 6.21 16.89 -0.26
CA GLY A 82 6.80 16.79 -1.59
C GLY A 82 6.93 15.33 -2.01
N ASN A 83 6.74 15.02 -3.30
CA ASN A 83 6.90 13.64 -3.79
C ASN A 83 8.33 13.09 -3.62
N ASP A 84 9.33 13.96 -3.66
CA ASP A 84 10.74 13.57 -3.51
C ASP A 84 11.16 13.42 -2.04
N CYS A 85 10.65 14.27 -1.14
CA CYS A 85 11.09 14.36 0.26
C CYS A 85 10.01 13.93 1.27
N GLY A 86 8.83 13.53 0.82
CA GLY A 86 7.65 13.28 1.66
C GLY A 86 7.28 14.52 2.48
N ALA A 87 6.88 14.29 3.74
CA ALA A 87 6.67 15.37 4.72
C ALA A 87 7.98 16.05 5.19
N ASN A 88 9.15 15.53 4.77
CA ASN A 88 10.46 15.93 5.26
C ASN A 88 10.52 16.05 6.80
N ILE A 89 9.82 15.15 7.49
CA ILE A 89 9.75 15.02 8.95
C ILE A 89 11.14 14.58 9.42
N GLN A 90 11.87 15.50 10.03
CA GLN A 90 13.21 15.28 10.57
C GLN A 90 13.18 15.48 12.09
N GLY A 91 13.87 14.61 12.83
CA GLY A 91 13.94 14.64 14.29
C GLY A 91 13.06 13.60 14.99
N GLU A 92 13.41 13.28 16.24
CA GLU A 92 12.83 12.19 17.02
C GLU A 92 11.34 12.42 17.36
N ASP A 93 10.96 13.65 17.70
CA ASP A 93 9.57 14.03 18.02
C ASP A 93 8.62 13.84 16.84
N ALA A 94 9.12 14.03 15.62
CA ALA A 94 8.32 13.99 14.42
C ALA A 94 8.08 12.54 13.95
N ALA A 95 9.00 11.61 14.25
CA ALA A 95 8.81 10.17 14.09
C ALA A 95 7.80 9.58 15.10
N ALA A 96 7.77 10.11 16.32
CA ALA A 96 6.77 9.73 17.32
C ALA A 96 5.36 10.15 16.88
N LEU A 97 5.20 11.34 16.29
CA LEU A 97 3.93 11.82 15.75
C LEU A 97 3.40 10.91 14.62
N TRP A 98 4.28 10.47 13.72
CA TRP A 98 3.92 9.53 12.65
C TRP A 98 3.48 8.17 13.20
N THR A 99 4.16 7.68 14.24
CA THR A 99 3.79 6.42 14.91
C THR A 99 2.40 6.52 15.52
N GLN A 100 2.08 7.63 16.21
CA GLN A 100 0.76 7.86 16.80
C GLN A 100 -0.36 7.95 15.75
N TYR A 101 -0.05 8.38 14.53
CA TYR A 101 -1.04 8.48 13.45
C TYR A 101 -1.40 7.12 12.81
N LEU A 102 -0.59 6.09 13.06
CA LEU A 102 -0.77 4.74 12.50
C LEU A 102 -1.50 3.78 13.45
N GLU A 103 -1.74 4.18 14.71
CA GLU A 103 -2.52 3.45 15.72
C GLU A 103 -4.02 3.77 15.63
#